data_AF-A0A534PM48-F1
#
_entry.id   AF-A0A534PM48-F1
#
_cell.length_a   1.000
_cell.length_b   1.000
_cell.length_c   1.000
_cell.angle_alpha   90.00
_cell.angle_beta   90.00
_cell.angle_gamma   90.00
#
_symmetry.space_group_name_H-M   'P 1'
#
loop_
_entity.id
_entity.type
_entity.pdbx_description
1 polymer ?
#
loop_
_entity_poly.entity_id
_entity_poly.type
_entity_poly.pdbx_seq_one_letter_code
_entity_poly.pdbx_strand_id
1 'polypeptide(L)'
;MGGEGAVPLFHQPRRPEAGRGGEQRAPRGIQGLCLAGRSARPAVAGDLSALQARSFAQGPGGAGLAPRPARPAARAPFAAGRCALVAADLVGGPHPLSAAARHPARRLLFAKRIRCGRALRPLAHPARLRPGAPRGRQAARRRPSRHRAGAGVKLRIVPLGTSAGRPTLVRGASALAAASEGGWVLCDCGEGAQLSALRAGLSLSRLDAVLITHLHGDHFNGLPGLLGTLGLEGRERPLVVAGPEGIAALLKSLERAGALGVGDMEVRVVEQRGPGGEVRLEGSPFLIESRPLAHRVPTYGYRVALPDRPGTLDVAAADAIGVPRGPLLADLKAGRAVTLPDGRVVGPEGLVGPKRRGASMAYVLDTVPCPAAVELGRGVDALVHESTYEQGRADLARARGHSTGLEAARIAAEAEAAALVLTHFSPSVDAEIVAEEARAAHANVIAAKDLGEILSEAPSSA
;
A
#
# COMPACT_ATOMS: atom_id res chain seq x y z
N MET A 1 -5.30 29.93 11.24
CA MET A 1 -6.63 29.70 10.65
C MET A 1 -6.44 29.05 9.30
N GLY A 2 -6.95 27.84 9.12
CA GLY A 2 -6.74 26.99 7.95
C GLY A 2 -7.07 25.55 8.34
N GLY A 3 -8.36 25.26 8.48
CA GLY A 3 -8.83 23.90 8.77
C GLY A 3 -8.81 23.08 7.50
N GLU A 4 -7.97 22.06 7.45
CA GLU A 4 -8.00 21.05 6.38
C GLU A 4 -9.26 20.20 6.54
N GLY A 5 -10.13 20.28 5.52
CA GLY A 5 -11.40 19.55 5.47
C GLY A 5 -11.16 18.07 5.23
N ALA A 6 -11.19 17.27 6.31
CA ALA A 6 -11.52 15.86 6.20
C ALA A 6 -13.01 15.75 5.80
N VAL A 7 -13.30 15.06 4.70
CA VAL A 7 -14.68 14.81 4.26
C VAL A 7 -15.07 13.40 4.72
N PRO A 8 -15.96 13.24 5.71
CA PRO A 8 -16.51 11.93 6.03
C PRO A 8 -17.34 11.45 4.82
N LEU A 9 -17.00 10.29 4.27
CA LEU A 9 -17.66 9.75 3.08
C LEU A 9 -18.97 9.02 3.39
N PHE A 10 -19.23 8.70 4.67
CA PHE A 10 -20.36 7.85 5.06
C PHE A 10 -21.10 8.43 6.26
N HIS A 11 -22.33 8.88 6.05
CA HIS A 11 -23.31 9.07 7.12
C HIS A 11 -24.66 8.54 6.63
N GLN A 12 -25.01 7.32 7.03
CA GLN A 12 -26.40 6.89 6.94
C GLN A 12 -27.15 7.33 8.21
N PRO A 13 -28.38 7.83 8.10
CA PRO A 13 -29.21 8.09 9.28
C PRO A 13 -29.59 6.76 9.94
N ARG A 14 -29.40 6.67 11.26
CA ARG A 14 -29.85 5.53 12.06
C ARG A 14 -31.36 5.34 11.83
N ARG A 15 -31.77 4.16 11.37
CA ARG A 15 -33.19 3.79 11.32
C ARG A 15 -33.72 3.63 12.75
N PRO A 16 -34.93 4.12 13.07
CA PRO A 16 -35.55 3.84 14.36
C PRO A 16 -36.00 2.38 14.41
N GLU A 17 -35.79 1.74 15.55
CA GLU A 17 -36.35 0.42 15.87
C GLU A 17 -37.87 0.49 15.86
N ALA A 18 -38.52 -0.27 14.97
CA ALA A 18 -39.96 -0.44 14.96
C ALA A 18 -40.31 -1.83 15.53
N GLY A 19 -41.05 -1.80 16.64
CA GLY A 19 -41.53 -2.96 17.38
C GLY A 19 -42.55 -3.80 16.62
N ARG A 20 -42.74 -5.00 17.15
CA ARG A 20 -43.63 -6.06 16.68
C ARG A 20 -45.10 -5.61 16.59
N GLY A 21 -45.80 -6.03 15.52
CA GLY A 21 -47.26 -6.09 15.52
C GLY A 21 -47.88 -6.40 14.16
N GLY A 22 -48.59 -7.53 14.08
CA GLY A 22 -49.90 -7.62 13.38
C GLY A 22 -49.92 -7.97 11.89
N GLU A 23 -50.56 -9.10 11.60
CA GLU A 23 -51.02 -9.56 10.27
C GLU A 23 -51.88 -8.53 9.53
N GLN A 24 -51.85 -8.53 8.18
CA GLN A 24 -53.02 -8.84 7.33
C GLN A 24 -52.71 -8.73 5.82
N ARG A 25 -53.60 -9.35 5.05
CA ARG A 25 -53.52 -9.85 3.66
C ARG A 25 -53.44 -8.78 2.55
N ALA A 26 -52.87 -9.19 1.41
CA ALA A 26 -52.98 -8.54 0.09
C ALA A 26 -54.44 -8.63 -0.48
N PRO A 27 -54.83 -7.92 -1.59
CA PRO A 27 -54.31 -8.24 -2.93
C PRO A 27 -54.28 -7.11 -4.01
N ARG A 28 -53.45 -7.36 -5.04
CA ARG A 28 -53.62 -7.16 -6.51
C ARG A 28 -54.11 -5.82 -7.08
N GLY A 29 -53.36 -5.32 -8.08
CA GLY A 29 -53.88 -4.40 -9.12
C GLY A 29 -52.84 -4.08 -10.20
N ILE A 30 -52.99 -4.70 -11.37
CA ILE A 30 -52.23 -4.47 -12.61
C ILE A 30 -52.84 -3.27 -13.37
N GLN A 31 -52.01 -2.45 -14.02
CA GLN A 31 -52.20 -1.73 -15.30
C GLN A 31 -51.11 -0.62 -15.37
N GLY A 32 -50.30 -0.41 -16.40
CA GLY A 32 -50.47 -0.68 -17.83
C GLY A 32 -50.78 0.63 -18.57
N LEU A 33 -49.82 1.10 -19.38
CA LEU A 33 -49.93 2.11 -20.47
C LEU A 33 -50.03 3.61 -20.09
N CYS A 34 -49.07 4.43 -20.54
CA CYS A 34 -49.15 5.13 -21.84
C CYS A 34 -47.97 6.10 -22.09
N LEU A 35 -47.63 6.21 -23.37
CA LEU A 35 -46.57 7.00 -24.01
C LEU A 35 -46.90 8.50 -24.13
N ALA A 36 -45.89 9.35 -24.03
CA ALA A 36 -45.62 10.55 -24.86
C ALA A 36 -44.37 11.25 -24.25
N GLY A 37 -43.28 11.57 -24.95
CA GLY A 37 -43.14 11.96 -26.34
C GLY A 37 -43.43 13.46 -26.49
N ARG A 38 -42.44 14.32 -26.20
CA ARG A 38 -42.09 15.50 -27.02
C ARG A 38 -40.89 16.28 -26.50
N SER A 39 -40.04 16.58 -27.46
CA SER A 39 -38.88 17.45 -27.49
C SER A 39 -39.19 18.92 -27.23
N ALA A 40 -38.28 19.64 -26.56
CA ALA A 40 -37.99 21.04 -26.86
C ALA A 40 -36.59 21.41 -26.34
N ARG A 41 -35.64 21.63 -27.27
CA ARG A 41 -34.52 22.55 -27.06
C ARG A 41 -35.02 23.96 -27.41
N PRO A 42 -34.37 25.00 -26.86
CA PRO A 42 -33.98 26.11 -27.72
C PRO A 42 -32.47 26.35 -27.64
N ALA A 43 -31.90 26.65 -28.80
CA ALA A 43 -30.60 27.28 -28.98
C ALA A 43 -30.82 28.79 -29.27
N VAL A 44 -29.70 29.53 -29.29
CA VAL A 44 -29.39 30.83 -29.95
C VAL A 44 -28.76 31.77 -28.89
N ALA A 45 -27.43 31.87 -28.81
CA ALA A 45 -26.43 32.59 -29.65
C ALA A 45 -26.17 34.04 -29.16
N GLY A 46 -24.94 34.31 -28.71
CA GLY A 46 -23.99 35.28 -29.32
C GLY A 46 -23.44 36.13 -28.15
N ASP A 47 -22.21 36.58 -28.01
CA ASP A 47 -21.15 36.95 -28.97
C ASP A 47 -19.79 36.85 -28.24
N LEU A 48 -18.73 36.42 -28.93
CA LEU A 48 -17.35 36.55 -28.48
C LEU A 48 -16.50 37.06 -29.65
N SER A 49 -16.09 38.32 -29.58
CA SER A 49 -15.06 38.91 -30.44
C SER A 49 -14.50 40.16 -29.77
N ALA A 50 -13.32 40.04 -29.18
CA ALA A 50 -12.50 41.17 -28.76
C ALA A 50 -11.06 40.92 -29.20
N LEU A 51 -10.70 41.48 -30.37
CA LEU A 51 -9.33 41.83 -30.72
C LEU A 51 -8.93 43.07 -29.90
N GLN A 52 -7.73 43.08 -29.32
CA GLN A 52 -6.72 44.13 -29.55
C GLN A 52 -5.42 43.79 -28.81
N ALA A 53 -4.42 43.36 -29.57
CA ALA A 53 -3.02 43.41 -29.18
C ALA A 53 -2.49 44.83 -29.44
N ARG A 54 -1.83 45.44 -28.45
CA ARG A 54 -0.99 46.63 -28.64
C ARG A 54 0.46 46.21 -28.45
N SER A 55 1.24 46.30 -29.53
CA SER A 55 2.69 46.21 -29.54
C SER A 55 3.25 47.62 -29.69
N PHE A 56 4.19 48.00 -28.82
CA PHE A 56 5.01 49.20 -28.97
C PHE A 56 6.36 48.79 -29.55
N ALA A 57 6.73 49.43 -30.66
CA ALA A 57 8.06 49.40 -31.25
C ALA A 57 8.84 50.66 -30.84
N GLN A 58 10.14 50.50 -30.59
CA GLN A 58 11.23 51.36 -31.09
C GLN A 58 12.60 50.74 -30.73
N GLY A 59 13.45 50.52 -31.75
CA GLY A 59 14.87 50.10 -31.64
C GLY A 59 15.82 51.29 -31.50
N PRO A 60 17.06 51.30 -32.07
CA PRO A 60 17.78 50.24 -32.80
C PRO A 60 19.29 50.09 -32.44
N GLY A 61 19.99 49.10 -33.03
CA GLY A 61 21.43 49.19 -33.31
C GLY A 61 22.23 47.88 -33.34
N GLY A 62 22.78 47.52 -34.51
CA GLY A 62 24.11 46.87 -34.59
C GLY A 62 24.25 45.47 -35.22
N ALA A 63 24.32 45.43 -36.55
CA ALA A 63 24.99 44.51 -37.50
C ALA A 63 25.76 43.24 -37.04
N GLY A 64 25.64 42.15 -37.84
CA GLY A 64 26.65 41.07 -37.87
C GLY A 64 26.27 39.73 -38.54
N LEU A 65 26.24 39.70 -39.88
CA LEU A 65 26.56 38.60 -40.82
C LEU A 65 26.32 37.10 -40.47
N ALA A 66 25.54 36.43 -41.34
CA ALA A 66 25.48 34.96 -41.52
C ALA A 66 26.50 34.45 -42.58
N PRO A 67 26.70 33.12 -42.74
CA PRO A 67 25.95 32.45 -43.81
C PRO A 67 25.42 31.01 -43.52
N ARG A 68 24.53 30.59 -44.43
CA ARG A 68 23.63 29.42 -44.48
C ARG A 68 24.31 28.04 -44.63
N PRO A 69 23.60 26.93 -44.34
CA PRO A 69 23.84 25.63 -44.98
C PRO A 69 22.88 25.36 -46.17
N ALA A 70 23.36 24.60 -47.15
CA ALA A 70 22.71 24.24 -48.40
C ALA A 70 21.82 22.98 -48.29
N ARG A 71 20.79 22.92 -49.15
CA ARG A 71 19.99 21.73 -49.53
C ARG A 71 20.10 21.50 -51.04
N PRO A 72 19.90 20.26 -51.51
CA PRO A 72 18.85 19.96 -52.52
C PRO A 72 18.03 18.72 -52.08
N ALA A 73 16.72 18.50 -52.27
CA ALA A 73 15.71 18.71 -53.32
C ALA A 73 15.40 17.44 -54.15
N ALA A 74 14.20 16.83 -53.94
CA ALA A 74 13.29 16.10 -54.86
C ALA A 74 12.31 15.22 -54.03
N ARG A 75 10.97 15.45 -53.88
CA ARG A 75 9.79 15.22 -54.78
C ARG A 75 9.70 13.75 -55.29
N ALA A 76 8.60 12.98 -55.22
CA ALA A 76 7.15 13.16 -55.01
C ALA A 76 6.47 11.77 -54.65
N PRO A 77 5.16 11.48 -54.83
CA PRO A 77 3.97 11.94 -54.07
C PRO A 77 2.98 10.83 -53.57
N PHE A 78 2.04 11.24 -52.70
CA PHE A 78 0.62 10.82 -52.51
C PHE A 78 0.18 9.34 -52.39
N ALA A 79 -0.50 9.00 -51.28
CA ALA A 79 -1.87 8.45 -51.29
C ALA A 79 -2.52 8.52 -49.89
N ALA A 80 -3.68 9.16 -49.81
CA ALA A 80 -4.58 9.17 -48.67
C ALA A 80 -5.65 8.08 -48.85
N GLY A 81 -5.94 7.32 -47.79
CA GLY A 81 -7.04 6.35 -47.74
C GLY A 81 -7.81 6.47 -46.43
N ARG A 82 -9.07 6.91 -46.52
CA ARG A 82 -10.03 6.98 -45.41
C ARG A 82 -10.73 5.63 -45.18
N CYS A 83 -11.24 5.48 -43.96
CA CYS A 83 -12.21 4.54 -43.41
C CYS A 83 -13.03 3.65 -44.36
N ALA A 84 -13.20 2.38 -43.96
CA ALA A 84 -14.51 1.71 -43.97
C ALA A 84 -14.57 0.62 -42.89
N LEU A 85 -15.48 0.79 -41.93
CA LEU A 85 -16.09 -0.29 -41.16
C LEU A 85 -16.93 -1.14 -42.13
N VAL A 86 -16.86 -2.47 -42.02
CA VAL A 86 -17.91 -3.34 -42.53
C VAL A 86 -18.27 -4.34 -41.43
N ALA A 87 -19.50 -4.19 -40.94
CA ALA A 87 -20.24 -5.22 -40.23
C ALA A 87 -20.87 -6.17 -41.27
N ALA A 88 -20.90 -7.46 -40.98
CA ALA A 88 -21.79 -8.39 -41.66
C ALA A 88 -22.30 -9.41 -40.63
N ASP A 89 -23.61 -9.41 -40.48
CA ASP A 89 -24.40 -10.30 -39.64
C ASP A 89 -25.28 -11.15 -40.58
N LEU A 90 -25.47 -12.41 -40.18
CA LEU A 90 -26.67 -13.26 -40.36
C LEU A 90 -26.96 -14.06 -41.66
N VAL A 91 -26.98 -15.41 -41.44
CA VAL A 91 -28.11 -16.37 -41.66
C VAL A 91 -28.21 -17.18 -42.96
N GLY A 92 -28.32 -18.51 -42.80
CA GLY A 92 -29.17 -19.40 -43.61
C GLY A 92 -28.54 -20.76 -44.04
N GLY A 93 -28.98 -21.90 -43.44
CA GLY A 93 -28.62 -23.30 -43.84
C GLY A 93 -29.40 -23.83 -45.08
N PRO A 94 -29.65 -25.15 -45.29
CA PRO A 94 -29.11 -26.40 -44.69
C PRO A 94 -28.55 -27.47 -45.71
N HIS A 95 -27.87 -28.50 -45.17
CA HIS A 95 -27.55 -29.91 -45.61
C HIS A 95 -27.85 -30.45 -47.04
N PRO A 96 -27.11 -31.48 -47.60
CA PRO A 96 -26.86 -32.79 -46.94
C PRO A 96 -25.54 -33.55 -47.23
N LEU A 97 -25.47 -34.75 -46.63
CA LEU A 97 -24.42 -35.78 -46.47
C LEU A 97 -23.82 -36.37 -47.75
N SER A 98 -22.53 -36.77 -47.74
CA SER A 98 -22.04 -38.07 -48.26
C SER A 98 -20.52 -38.29 -48.10
N ALA A 99 -20.19 -39.56 -47.83
CA ALA A 99 -18.99 -40.33 -48.21
C ALA A 99 -17.69 -40.25 -47.38
N ALA A 100 -17.32 -41.44 -46.91
CA ALA A 100 -16.13 -41.83 -46.19
C ALA A 100 -14.90 -42.03 -47.10
N ALA A 101 -13.70 -41.87 -46.52
CA ALA A 101 -12.49 -42.53 -47.00
C ALA A 101 -11.58 -42.89 -45.80
N ARG A 102 -11.12 -44.14 -45.80
CA ARG A 102 -10.30 -44.79 -44.78
C ARG A 102 -8.81 -44.64 -45.10
N HIS A 103 -7.95 -44.58 -44.09
CA HIS A 103 -6.59 -45.14 -44.19
C HIS A 103 -6.11 -45.69 -42.82
N PRO A 104 -5.33 -46.79 -42.77
CA PRO A 104 -5.08 -47.56 -41.56
C PRO A 104 -3.69 -47.31 -40.97
N ALA A 105 -3.55 -47.50 -39.65
CA ALA A 105 -2.26 -47.60 -38.97
C ALA A 105 -2.13 -48.98 -38.28
N ARG A 106 -1.02 -49.67 -38.55
CA ARG A 106 -0.52 -50.85 -37.81
C ARG A 106 0.98 -50.62 -37.55
N ARG A 107 1.38 -50.55 -36.27
CA ARG A 107 2.20 -51.55 -35.51
C ARG A 107 3.73 -51.40 -35.74
N LEU A 108 4.66 -51.54 -34.78
CA LEU A 108 4.72 -51.98 -33.37
C LEU A 108 6.09 -51.60 -32.74
N LEU A 109 6.07 -51.39 -31.41
CA LEU A 109 7.04 -51.77 -30.34
C LEU A 109 8.51 -51.28 -30.34
N PHE A 110 8.93 -50.68 -29.21
CA PHE A 110 9.67 -51.43 -28.16
C PHE A 110 9.56 -50.75 -26.77
N ALA A 111 9.64 -51.57 -25.73
CA ALA A 111 9.31 -51.28 -24.34
C ALA A 111 10.52 -50.89 -23.47
N LYS A 112 10.27 -50.15 -22.37
CA LYS A 112 10.99 -50.35 -21.10
C LYS A 112 10.09 -50.04 -19.89
N ARG A 113 10.12 -50.98 -18.94
CA ARG A 113 9.29 -51.12 -17.73
C ARG A 113 9.73 -50.16 -16.61
N ILE A 114 8.77 -49.63 -15.85
CA ILE A 114 8.94 -49.32 -14.41
C ILE A 114 7.71 -49.86 -13.66
N ARG A 115 7.94 -50.60 -12.58
CA ARG A 115 6.93 -51.32 -11.77
C ARG A 115 6.12 -50.34 -10.91
N CYS A 116 4.80 -50.51 -10.89
CA CYS A 116 3.93 -49.91 -9.89
C CYS A 116 3.30 -51.04 -9.06
N GLY A 117 3.33 -50.90 -7.73
CA GLY A 117 2.74 -51.88 -6.83
C GLY A 117 2.50 -51.29 -5.45
N ARG A 118 1.26 -50.89 -5.18
CA ARG A 118 0.56 -51.21 -3.92
C ARG A 118 -0.93 -50.89 -4.01
N ALA A 119 -1.72 -51.86 -3.57
CA ALA A 119 -3.17 -51.90 -3.62
C ALA A 119 -3.84 -50.97 -2.60
N LEU A 120 -4.99 -50.42 -3.00
CA LEU A 120 -5.93 -49.67 -2.17
C LEU A 120 -6.71 -50.61 -1.25
N ARG A 121 -6.91 -50.23 0.02
CA ARG A 121 -7.82 -50.89 0.98
C ARG A 121 -9.11 -50.07 1.15
N PRO A 122 -10.28 -50.71 1.38
CA PRO A 122 -11.56 -50.02 1.53
C PRO A 122 -11.79 -49.49 2.96
N LEU A 123 -12.60 -48.43 3.05
CA LEU A 123 -13.03 -47.73 4.28
C LEU A 123 -14.11 -48.52 5.02
N ALA A 124 -13.99 -48.63 6.35
CA ALA A 124 -14.97 -49.27 7.24
C ALA A 124 -15.81 -48.22 8.02
N HIS A 125 -17.09 -48.54 8.25
CA HIS A 125 -18.10 -47.78 8.98
C HIS A 125 -17.79 -47.60 10.49
N PRO A 126 -18.39 -46.60 11.18
CA PRO A 126 -18.11 -46.32 12.58
C PRO A 126 -18.93 -47.20 13.54
N ALA A 127 -18.27 -47.75 14.56
CA ALA A 127 -18.89 -48.50 15.65
C ALA A 127 -19.21 -47.59 16.86
N ARG A 128 -20.31 -47.95 17.54
CA ARG A 128 -20.95 -47.27 18.68
C ARG A 128 -20.02 -47.10 19.89
N LEU A 129 -20.12 -45.96 20.57
CA LEU A 129 -19.48 -45.67 21.86
C LEU A 129 -20.30 -46.26 23.03
N ARG A 130 -19.62 -46.92 23.98
CA ARG A 130 -20.11 -47.21 25.35
C ARG A 130 -19.37 -46.32 26.37
N PRO A 131 -20.00 -45.91 27.48
CA PRO A 131 -19.42 -44.99 28.45
C PRO A 131 -18.75 -45.71 29.65
N GLY A 132 -17.70 -45.10 30.22
CA GLY A 132 -17.28 -45.37 31.60
C GLY A 132 -15.77 -45.26 31.90
N ALA A 133 -15.48 -44.62 33.05
CA ALA A 133 -14.22 -44.62 33.84
C ALA A 133 -13.24 -43.42 33.65
N PRO A 134 -12.55 -42.96 34.71
CA PRO A 134 -12.66 -41.58 35.19
C PRO A 134 -11.43 -40.69 34.94
N ARG A 135 -11.68 -39.38 35.01
CA ARG A 135 -10.74 -38.28 34.79
C ARG A 135 -9.67 -38.20 35.90
N GLY A 136 -8.43 -38.52 35.55
CA GLY A 136 -7.25 -38.12 36.34
C GLY A 136 -6.94 -36.64 36.14
N ARG A 137 -6.98 -35.86 37.23
CA ARG A 137 -6.52 -34.46 37.27
C ARG A 137 -5.02 -34.41 36.99
N GLN A 138 -4.60 -33.94 35.81
CA GLN A 138 -3.23 -33.47 35.61
C GLN A 138 -3.17 -31.97 35.91
N ALA A 139 -2.38 -31.65 36.93
CA ALA A 139 -2.08 -30.29 37.36
C ALA A 139 -1.50 -29.48 36.20
N ALA A 140 -2.14 -28.35 35.90
CA ALA A 140 -1.65 -27.36 34.97
C ALA A 140 -0.30 -26.81 35.47
N ARG A 141 0.79 -27.23 34.84
CA ARG A 141 2.10 -26.62 35.03
C ARG A 141 2.03 -25.18 34.53
N ARG A 142 1.87 -24.23 35.45
CA ARG A 142 2.04 -22.79 35.21
C ARG A 142 3.45 -22.58 34.65
N ARG A 143 3.54 -22.18 33.38
CA ARG A 143 4.79 -21.69 32.79
C ARG A 143 5.17 -20.39 33.53
N PRO A 144 6.42 -20.22 33.98
CA PRO A 144 6.82 -19.00 34.65
C PRO A 144 6.76 -17.83 33.67
N SER A 145 6.09 -16.75 34.08
CA SER A 145 6.09 -15.49 33.37
C SER A 145 7.52 -14.95 33.35
N ARG A 146 8.16 -15.04 32.19
CA ARG A 146 9.39 -14.28 31.95
C ARG A 146 9.01 -12.80 31.97
N HIS A 147 9.37 -12.10 33.04
CA HIS A 147 9.47 -10.65 33.01
C HIS A 147 10.45 -10.30 31.88
N ARG A 148 9.93 -9.75 30.77
CA ARG A 148 10.75 -9.17 29.71
C ARG A 148 11.34 -7.87 30.26
N ALA A 149 12.57 -7.95 30.75
CA ALA A 149 13.43 -6.78 30.85
C ALA A 149 13.70 -6.26 29.43
N GLY A 150 13.35 -4.99 29.18
CA GLY A 150 13.87 -4.17 28.07
C GLY A 150 13.53 -4.59 26.64
N ALA A 151 12.25 -4.73 26.26
CA ALA A 151 11.90 -4.79 24.83
C ALA A 151 11.76 -3.35 24.30
N GLY A 152 12.68 -2.90 23.44
CA GLY A 152 12.44 -1.72 22.64
C GLY A 152 11.18 -1.91 21.80
N VAL A 153 10.31 -0.90 21.69
CA VAL A 153 9.21 -0.91 20.72
C VAL A 153 9.86 -0.98 19.34
N LYS A 154 9.66 -2.08 18.62
CA LYS A 154 10.28 -2.35 17.32
C LYS A 154 9.30 -1.97 16.21
N LEU A 155 9.80 -1.30 15.18
CA LEU A 155 9.06 -1.16 13.93
C LEU A 155 9.41 -2.35 13.05
N ARG A 156 8.41 -3.17 12.75
CA ARG A 156 8.55 -4.37 11.92
C ARG A 156 8.09 -4.07 10.51
N ILE A 157 8.97 -4.24 9.55
CA ILE A 157 8.75 -3.99 8.13
C ILE A 157 8.55 -5.34 7.45
N VAL A 158 7.41 -5.54 6.79
CA VAL A 158 7.08 -6.80 6.13
C VAL A 158 6.64 -6.50 4.69
N PRO A 159 7.49 -6.74 3.68
CA PRO A 159 7.09 -6.70 2.28
C PRO A 159 6.01 -7.76 2.05
N LEU A 160 4.83 -7.33 1.59
CA LEU A 160 3.69 -8.20 1.30
C LEU A 160 3.62 -8.56 -0.18
N GLY A 161 4.20 -7.72 -1.03
CA GLY A 161 4.45 -7.96 -2.44
C GLY A 161 5.54 -7.01 -2.96
N THR A 162 6.41 -7.53 -3.82
CA THR A 162 7.65 -6.87 -4.24
C THR A 162 7.79 -6.73 -5.77
N SER A 163 6.74 -7.04 -6.54
CA SER A 163 6.74 -7.03 -8.00
C SER A 163 6.22 -5.70 -8.56
N ALA A 164 6.88 -5.20 -9.61
CA ALA A 164 6.44 -4.02 -10.34
C ALA A 164 5.42 -4.32 -11.45
N GLY A 165 4.41 -3.46 -11.58
CA GLY A 165 3.41 -3.44 -12.65
C GLY A 165 2.37 -4.55 -12.61
N ARG A 166 2.74 -5.76 -12.16
CA ARG A 166 1.84 -6.91 -12.01
C ARG A 166 2.40 -7.95 -11.04
N PRO A 167 1.55 -8.75 -10.39
CA PRO A 167 2.00 -9.90 -9.61
C PRO A 167 2.57 -11.01 -10.52
N THR A 168 3.39 -11.85 -9.91
CA THR A 168 3.92 -13.11 -10.45
C THR A 168 3.59 -14.26 -9.50
N LEU A 169 3.97 -15.49 -9.85
CA LEU A 169 3.80 -16.64 -8.95
C LEU A 169 4.66 -16.54 -7.67
N VAL A 170 5.73 -15.74 -7.69
CA VAL A 170 6.73 -15.65 -6.62
C VAL A 170 6.76 -14.30 -5.90
N ARG A 171 6.25 -13.24 -6.54
CA ARG A 171 6.18 -11.88 -6.02
C ARG A 171 4.80 -11.28 -6.27
N GLY A 172 4.10 -10.87 -5.22
CA GLY A 172 2.86 -10.12 -5.28
C GLY A 172 3.06 -8.69 -5.79
N ALA A 173 1.96 -8.01 -6.10
CA ALA A 173 1.95 -6.59 -6.44
C ALA A 173 2.33 -5.72 -5.22
N SER A 174 2.68 -4.46 -5.46
CA SER A 174 3.19 -3.51 -4.46
C SER A 174 2.34 -3.46 -3.20
N ALA A 175 2.93 -3.90 -2.09
CA ALA A 175 2.35 -3.77 -0.76
C ALA A 175 3.42 -4.01 0.31
N LEU A 176 3.41 -3.22 1.39
CA LEU A 176 4.32 -3.37 2.51
C LEU A 176 3.63 -2.99 3.83
N ALA A 177 3.79 -3.82 4.85
CA ALA A 177 3.30 -3.52 6.19
C ALA A 177 4.40 -2.92 7.07
N ALA A 178 4.06 -1.84 7.78
CA ALA A 178 4.83 -1.31 8.89
C ALA A 178 4.05 -1.55 10.19
N ALA A 179 4.53 -2.45 11.03
CA ALA A 179 3.83 -2.95 12.20
C ALA A 179 4.58 -2.63 13.49
N SER A 180 3.83 -2.37 14.56
CA SER A 180 4.35 -2.16 15.91
C SER A 180 3.44 -2.85 16.93
N GLU A 181 3.78 -2.77 18.22
CA GLU A 181 2.90 -3.28 19.28
C GLU A 181 1.56 -2.51 19.26
N GLY A 182 0.47 -3.21 18.93
CA GLY A 182 -0.90 -2.70 19.00
C GLY A 182 -1.55 -2.31 17.66
N GLY A 183 -0.78 -2.17 16.58
CA GLY A 183 -1.33 -1.74 15.28
C GLY A 183 -0.33 -1.86 14.13
N TRP A 184 -0.81 -1.61 12.92
CA TRP A 184 0.04 -1.54 11.73
C TRP A 184 -0.57 -0.67 10.65
N VAL A 185 0.27 -0.19 9.74
CA VAL A 185 -0.13 0.54 8.54
C VAL A 185 0.32 -0.21 7.29
N LEU A 186 -0.48 -0.10 6.23
CA LEU A 186 -0.22 -0.71 4.93
C LEU A 186 0.22 0.38 3.95
N CYS A 187 1.45 0.30 3.43
CA CYS A 187 1.96 1.14 2.35
C CYS A 187 1.71 0.42 1.02
N ASP A 188 0.90 1.03 0.17
CA ASP A 188 0.27 0.45 -1.02
C ASP A 188 -0.55 -0.83 -0.76
N CYS A 189 -1.54 -1.04 -1.60
CA CYS A 189 -2.48 -2.15 -1.51
C CYS A 189 -2.73 -2.75 -2.89
N GLY A 190 -1.67 -3.27 -3.51
CA GLY A 190 -1.74 -4.05 -4.73
C GLY A 190 -2.63 -5.29 -4.61
N GLU A 191 -3.01 -5.86 -5.75
CA GLU A 191 -3.85 -7.06 -5.79
C GLU A 191 -3.24 -8.20 -4.94
N GLY A 192 -4.04 -8.77 -4.04
CA GLY A 192 -3.61 -9.84 -3.13
C GLY A 192 -2.97 -9.39 -1.81
N ALA A 193 -2.78 -8.09 -1.57
CA ALA A 193 -2.17 -7.56 -0.35
C ALA A 193 -2.82 -8.09 0.95
N GLN A 194 -4.15 -8.20 0.98
CA GLN A 194 -4.88 -8.74 2.14
C GLN A 194 -4.49 -10.20 2.45
N LEU A 195 -4.29 -11.03 1.42
CA LEU A 195 -3.90 -12.44 1.59
C LEU A 195 -2.47 -12.53 2.11
N SER A 196 -1.57 -11.71 1.58
CA SER A 196 -0.19 -11.62 2.05
C SER A 196 -0.13 -11.14 3.50
N ALA A 197 -0.94 -10.15 3.88
CA ALA A 197 -1.02 -9.68 5.27
C ALA A 197 -1.44 -10.80 6.24
N LEU A 198 -2.48 -11.57 5.87
CA LEU A 198 -2.94 -12.73 6.65
C LEU A 198 -1.84 -13.80 6.76
N ARG A 199 -1.13 -14.11 5.66
CA ARG A 199 0.01 -15.05 5.65
C ARG A 199 1.16 -14.57 6.53
N ALA A 200 1.38 -13.26 6.63
CA ALA A 200 2.36 -12.63 7.52
C ALA A 200 1.93 -12.59 9.00
N GLY A 201 0.76 -13.15 9.34
CA GLY A 201 0.21 -13.14 10.70
C GLY A 201 -0.28 -11.75 11.16
N LEU A 202 -0.52 -10.83 10.23
CA LEU A 202 -1.08 -9.52 10.54
C LEU A 202 -2.58 -9.64 10.74
N SER A 203 -3.07 -9.04 11.81
CA SER A 203 -4.50 -8.99 12.11
C SER A 203 -5.11 -7.78 11.41
N LEU A 204 -6.02 -8.03 10.46
CA LEU A 204 -6.69 -6.97 9.68
C LEU A 204 -7.50 -6.02 10.59
N SER A 205 -8.07 -6.51 11.69
CA SER A 205 -8.78 -5.68 12.66
C SER A 205 -7.91 -4.62 13.36
N ARG A 206 -6.58 -4.83 13.38
CA ARG A 206 -5.58 -3.88 13.91
C ARG A 206 -4.92 -3.00 12.83
N LEU A 207 -5.42 -3.03 11.60
CA LEU A 207 -4.96 -2.12 10.55
C LEU A 207 -5.47 -0.71 10.87
N ASP A 208 -4.55 0.25 10.95
CA ASP A 208 -4.84 1.64 11.28
C ASP A 208 -5.04 2.51 10.04
N ALA A 209 -4.21 2.28 9.02
CA ALA A 209 -4.25 3.06 7.79
C ALA A 209 -3.75 2.29 6.57
N VAL A 210 -4.24 2.69 5.40
CA VAL A 210 -3.69 2.34 4.09
C VAL A 210 -3.15 3.63 3.45
N LEU A 211 -1.87 3.62 3.10
CA LEU A 211 -1.13 4.75 2.51
C LEU A 211 -0.84 4.41 1.04
N ILE A 212 -1.62 4.95 0.13
CA ILE A 212 -1.49 4.75 -1.31
C ILE A 212 -0.51 5.80 -1.86
N THR A 213 0.55 5.36 -2.52
CA THR A 213 1.55 6.24 -3.13
C THR A 213 0.97 6.94 -4.35
N HIS A 214 0.34 6.18 -5.26
CA HIS A 214 -0.28 6.69 -6.47
C HIS A 214 -1.35 5.74 -7.04
N LEU A 215 -2.08 6.18 -8.07
CA LEU A 215 -3.23 5.46 -8.64
C LEU A 215 -2.90 4.59 -9.86
N HIS A 216 -1.78 3.86 -9.84
CA HIS A 216 -1.60 2.71 -10.74
C HIS A 216 -2.15 1.43 -10.10
N GLY A 217 -2.71 0.55 -10.93
CA GLY A 217 -3.50 -0.59 -10.46
C GLY A 217 -2.74 -1.55 -9.56
N ASP A 218 -1.45 -1.75 -9.78
CA ASP A 218 -0.59 -2.59 -8.96
C ASP A 218 -0.31 -2.02 -7.55
N HIS A 219 -0.70 -0.77 -7.27
CA HIS A 219 -0.58 -0.13 -5.96
C HIS A 219 -1.92 0.01 -5.22
N PHE A 220 -3.08 -0.14 -5.87
CA PHE A 220 -4.37 0.04 -5.18
C PHE A 220 -5.45 -1.01 -5.50
N ASN A 221 -5.30 -1.88 -6.52
CA ASN A 221 -6.38 -2.79 -6.92
C ASN A 221 -6.79 -3.80 -5.82
N GLY A 222 -5.97 -4.03 -4.81
CA GLY A 222 -6.32 -4.83 -3.64
C GLY A 222 -7.19 -4.10 -2.62
N LEU A 223 -7.24 -2.77 -2.65
CA LEU A 223 -7.93 -1.93 -1.67
C LEU A 223 -9.44 -2.23 -1.61
N PRO A 224 -10.19 -2.34 -2.73
CA PRO A 224 -11.62 -2.61 -2.66
C PRO A 224 -11.93 -3.95 -1.99
N GLY A 225 -11.13 -4.98 -2.31
CA GLY A 225 -11.25 -6.30 -1.69
C GLY A 225 -10.91 -6.28 -0.20
N LEU A 226 -9.86 -5.54 0.20
CA LEU A 226 -9.49 -5.39 1.61
C LEU A 226 -10.62 -4.70 2.41
N LEU A 227 -11.13 -3.59 1.90
CA LEU A 227 -12.23 -2.85 2.52
C LEU A 227 -13.51 -3.69 2.62
N GLY A 228 -13.82 -4.46 1.57
CA GLY A 228 -14.90 -5.44 1.56
C GLY A 228 -14.78 -6.48 2.67
N THR A 229 -13.61 -7.08 2.82
CA THR A 229 -13.33 -8.06 3.89
C THR A 229 -13.50 -7.44 5.27
N LEU A 230 -12.94 -6.24 5.50
CA LEU A 230 -13.08 -5.55 6.80
C LEU A 230 -14.55 -5.24 7.14
N GLY A 231 -15.34 -4.84 6.16
CA GLY A 231 -16.78 -4.61 6.33
C GLY A 231 -17.55 -5.89 6.65
N LEU A 232 -17.23 -7.00 5.97
CA LEU A 232 -17.83 -8.31 6.24
C LEU A 232 -17.46 -8.87 7.62
N GLU A 233 -16.26 -8.55 8.12
CA GLU A 233 -15.82 -8.91 9.48
C GLU A 233 -16.48 -8.05 10.58
N GLY A 234 -17.33 -7.08 10.22
CA GLY A 234 -18.02 -6.23 11.17
C GLY A 234 -17.09 -5.28 11.92
N ARG A 235 -15.99 -4.83 11.28
CA ARG A 235 -15.05 -3.90 11.90
C ARG A 235 -15.71 -2.54 12.14
N GLU A 236 -15.82 -2.12 13.39
CA GLU A 236 -16.34 -0.79 13.75
C GLU A 236 -15.25 0.29 13.90
N ARG A 237 -14.01 -0.12 14.21
CA ARG A 237 -12.87 0.80 14.35
C ARG A 237 -12.70 1.60 13.04
N PRO A 238 -12.44 2.91 13.05
CA PRO A 238 -12.19 3.66 11.82
C PRO A 238 -10.94 3.19 11.08
N LEU A 239 -10.92 3.32 9.75
CA LEU A 239 -9.75 3.12 8.90
C LEU A 239 -9.41 4.41 8.16
N VAL A 240 -8.14 4.82 8.19
CA VAL A 240 -7.68 5.93 7.34
C VAL A 240 -7.18 5.40 6.00
N VAL A 241 -7.62 6.01 4.90
CA VAL A 241 -7.06 5.78 3.56
C VAL A 241 -6.44 7.08 3.09
N ALA A 242 -5.11 7.16 3.10
CA ALA A 242 -4.38 8.29 2.55
C ALA A 242 -3.91 7.97 1.13
N GLY A 243 -3.99 8.93 0.22
CA GLY A 243 -3.54 8.75 -1.16
C GLY A 243 -3.54 10.05 -1.94
N PRO A 244 -3.09 10.09 -3.20
CA PRO A 244 -3.18 11.30 -4.01
C PRO A 244 -4.64 11.71 -4.24
N GLU A 245 -4.85 12.96 -4.65
CA GLU A 245 -6.12 13.43 -5.18
C GLU A 245 -6.72 12.45 -6.22
N GLY A 246 -7.99 12.12 -6.04
CA GLY A 246 -8.72 11.17 -6.89
C GLY A 246 -9.05 9.85 -6.18
N ILE A 247 -8.34 9.48 -5.12
CA ILE A 247 -8.63 8.26 -4.35
C ILE A 247 -10.05 8.30 -3.74
N ALA A 248 -10.51 9.47 -3.27
CA ALA A 248 -11.87 9.62 -2.74
C ALA A 248 -12.93 9.39 -3.84
N ALA A 249 -12.70 9.96 -5.03
CA ALA A 249 -13.59 9.82 -6.17
C ALA A 249 -13.63 8.39 -6.69
N LEU A 250 -12.49 7.70 -6.69
CA LEU A 250 -12.37 6.28 -7.03
C LEU A 250 -13.20 5.41 -6.09
N LEU A 251 -12.99 5.53 -4.77
CA LEU A 251 -13.72 4.75 -3.77
C LEU A 251 -15.23 4.99 -3.86
N LYS A 252 -15.64 6.25 -4.02
CA LYS A 252 -17.05 6.62 -4.20
C LYS A 252 -17.65 6.03 -5.49
N SER A 253 -16.86 5.90 -6.55
CA SER A 253 -17.31 5.31 -7.82
C SER A 253 -17.51 3.80 -7.67
N LEU A 254 -16.61 3.11 -6.96
CA LEU A 254 -16.75 1.69 -6.66
C LEU A 254 -17.95 1.40 -5.75
N GLU A 255 -18.16 2.25 -4.74
CA GLU A 255 -19.33 2.19 -3.87
C GLU A 255 -20.64 2.34 -4.67
N ARG A 256 -20.73 3.38 -5.52
CA ARG A 256 -21.90 3.60 -6.39
C ARG A 256 -22.19 2.44 -7.32
N ALA A 257 -21.15 1.74 -7.77
CA ALA A 257 -21.29 0.54 -8.61
C ALA A 257 -21.71 -0.71 -7.81
N GLY A 258 -21.79 -0.64 -6.48
CA GLY A 258 -22.02 -1.78 -5.61
C GLY A 258 -20.81 -2.72 -5.47
N ALA A 259 -19.63 -2.27 -5.92
CA ALA A 259 -18.39 -3.03 -5.92
C ALA A 259 -17.54 -2.81 -4.66
N LEU A 260 -18.00 -1.95 -3.74
CA LEU A 260 -17.35 -1.67 -2.47
C LEU A 260 -18.40 -1.63 -1.35
N GLY A 261 -18.26 -2.51 -0.37
CA GLY A 261 -19.10 -2.54 0.84
C GLY A 261 -18.24 -2.50 2.09
N VAL A 262 -18.35 -1.42 2.87
CA VAL A 262 -17.53 -1.21 4.08
C VAL A 262 -18.26 -1.54 5.38
N GLY A 263 -19.52 -1.97 5.30
CA GLY A 263 -20.37 -2.20 6.48
C GLY A 263 -20.55 -0.92 7.29
N ASP A 264 -20.50 -1.03 8.62
CA ASP A 264 -20.56 0.10 9.55
C ASP A 264 -19.19 0.75 9.83
N MET A 265 -18.13 0.27 9.18
CA MET A 265 -16.78 0.80 9.34
C MET A 265 -16.68 2.23 8.79
N GLU A 266 -16.24 3.17 9.62
CA GLU A 266 -15.88 4.50 9.13
C GLU A 266 -14.58 4.42 8.31
N VAL A 267 -14.63 4.86 7.05
CA VAL A 267 -13.44 5.05 6.21
C VAL A 267 -13.18 6.54 6.01
N ARG A 268 -12.12 7.04 6.64
CA ARG A 268 -11.67 8.43 6.51
C ARG A 268 -10.64 8.54 5.39
N VAL A 269 -10.98 9.28 4.34
CA VAL A 269 -10.06 9.51 3.22
C VAL A 269 -9.26 10.80 3.41
N VAL A 270 -7.94 10.73 3.22
CA VAL A 270 -7.02 11.86 3.31
C VAL A 270 -6.28 12.03 1.98
N GLU A 271 -6.70 12.98 1.16
CA GLU A 271 -6.07 13.26 -0.13
C GLU A 271 -4.82 14.14 0.03
N GLN A 272 -3.68 13.63 -0.40
CA GLN A 272 -2.40 14.34 -0.43
C GLN A 272 -2.38 15.33 -1.61
N ARG A 273 -1.94 16.56 -1.33
CA ARG A 273 -1.93 17.68 -2.28
C ARG A 273 -0.64 18.47 -2.15
N GLY A 274 -0.17 19.05 -3.27
CA GLY A 274 0.97 19.95 -3.31
C GLY A 274 2.21 19.37 -2.60
N PRO A 275 2.71 20.01 -1.52
CA PRO A 275 3.93 19.57 -0.82
C PRO A 275 3.76 18.30 0.02
N GLY A 276 2.56 17.69 0.07
CA GLY A 276 2.25 16.63 1.01
C GLY A 276 1.94 17.19 2.40
N GLY A 277 2.02 16.35 3.44
CA GLY A 277 1.69 16.75 4.80
C GLY A 277 1.58 15.59 5.78
N GLU A 278 1.07 15.88 6.97
CA GLU A 278 0.85 14.88 8.01
C GLU A 278 -0.41 14.05 7.76
N VAL A 279 -0.32 12.74 7.95
CA VAL A 279 -1.49 11.84 8.00
C VAL A 279 -1.80 11.53 9.46
N ARG A 280 -2.83 12.18 10.00
CA ARG A 280 -3.22 12.03 11.41
C ARG A 280 -4.03 10.76 11.63
N LEU A 281 -3.56 9.92 12.56
CA LEU A 281 -4.22 8.69 12.97
C LEU A 281 -4.64 8.80 14.44
N GLU A 282 -5.94 8.75 14.70
CA GLU A 282 -6.47 8.81 16.07
C GLU A 282 -6.23 7.49 16.81
N GLY A 283 -5.67 7.57 18.02
CA GLY A 283 -5.40 6.39 18.86
C GLY A 283 -4.31 5.45 18.30
N SER A 284 -3.54 5.88 17.31
CA SER A 284 -2.45 5.10 16.73
C SER A 284 -1.08 5.67 17.15
N PRO A 285 -0.06 4.81 17.37
CA PRO A 285 1.28 5.26 17.68
C PRO A 285 2.08 5.71 16.45
N PHE A 286 1.54 5.60 15.24
CA PHE A 286 2.30 5.95 14.03
C PHE A 286 2.21 7.46 13.74
N LEU A 287 3.37 8.07 13.58
CA LEU A 287 3.56 9.42 13.05
C LEU A 287 3.86 9.29 11.56
N ILE A 288 3.04 9.92 10.71
CA ILE A 288 3.12 9.74 9.26
C ILE A 288 3.22 11.11 8.58
N GLU A 289 4.26 11.29 7.78
CA GLU A 289 4.47 12.44 6.91
C GLU A 289 4.52 11.98 5.45
N SER A 290 4.00 12.77 4.53
CA SER A 290 4.08 12.54 3.09
C SER A 290 4.84 13.66 2.37
N ARG A 291 5.45 13.33 1.23
CA ARG A 291 6.07 14.30 0.29
C ARG A 291 5.82 13.87 -1.15
N PRO A 292 5.69 14.81 -2.11
CA PRO A 292 5.52 14.48 -3.51
C PRO A 292 6.80 13.89 -4.11
N LEU A 293 6.66 12.80 -4.85
CA LEU A 293 7.74 12.14 -5.59
C LEU A 293 7.68 12.46 -7.08
N ALA A 294 8.73 12.08 -7.81
CA ALA A 294 8.87 12.37 -9.22
C ALA A 294 8.47 11.16 -10.08
N HIS A 295 7.19 11.07 -10.41
CA HIS A 295 6.64 10.02 -11.28
C HIS A 295 5.77 10.59 -12.41
N ARG A 296 5.25 9.72 -13.28
CA ARG A 296 4.39 10.10 -14.42
C ARG A 296 2.99 10.56 -14.01
N VAL A 297 2.55 10.20 -12.82
CA VAL A 297 1.28 10.61 -12.21
C VAL A 297 1.54 11.17 -10.81
N PRO A 298 0.60 11.93 -10.21
CA PRO A 298 0.74 12.39 -8.83
C PRO A 298 1.06 11.23 -7.90
N THR A 299 2.23 11.30 -7.25
CA THR A 299 2.80 10.23 -6.43
C THR A 299 3.37 10.83 -5.15
N TYR A 300 3.14 10.16 -4.03
CA TYR A 300 3.65 10.57 -2.73
C TYR A 300 4.41 9.44 -2.07
N GLY A 301 5.53 9.77 -1.44
CA GLY A 301 6.24 8.90 -0.51
C GLY A 301 5.77 9.16 0.91
N TYR A 302 6.02 8.20 1.80
CA TYR A 302 5.59 8.29 3.21
C TYR A 302 6.74 7.98 4.16
N ARG A 303 6.92 8.81 5.18
CA ARG A 303 7.74 8.49 6.36
C ARG A 303 6.82 7.98 7.46
N VAL A 304 7.08 6.79 7.97
CA VAL A 304 6.34 6.17 9.08
C VAL A 304 7.28 6.05 10.27
N ALA A 305 6.96 6.72 11.36
CA ALA A 305 7.76 6.73 12.58
C ALA A 305 6.94 6.39 13.82
N LEU A 306 7.63 5.93 14.85
CA LEU A 306 7.10 5.84 16.21
C LEU A 306 7.48 7.08 17.01
N PRO A 307 6.74 7.45 18.07
CA PRO A 307 7.12 8.54 18.94
C PRO A 307 8.42 8.25 19.67
N ASP A 308 9.15 9.32 19.95
CA ASP A 308 10.31 9.27 20.83
C ASP A 308 9.90 8.78 22.22
N ARG A 309 10.82 8.06 22.85
CA ARG A 309 10.63 7.50 24.18
C ARG A 309 11.55 8.20 25.16
N PRO A 310 11.13 8.32 26.43
CA PRO A 310 12.05 8.74 27.47
C PRO A 310 13.27 7.82 27.55
N GLY A 311 14.36 8.39 28.06
CA GLY A 311 15.57 7.65 28.32
C GLY A 311 15.38 6.50 29.30
N THR A 312 16.41 5.67 29.43
CA THR A 312 16.42 4.63 30.45
C THR A 312 16.57 5.30 31.82
N LEU A 313 15.67 4.95 32.75
CA LEU A 313 15.78 5.36 34.14
C LEU A 313 16.84 4.49 34.82
N ASP A 314 17.83 5.12 35.44
CA ASP A 314 18.74 4.47 36.37
C ASP A 314 18.03 4.23 37.71
N VAL A 315 17.44 3.03 37.81
CA VAL A 315 16.72 2.61 39.01
C VAL A 315 17.66 2.51 40.21
N ALA A 316 18.94 2.17 40.01
CA ALA A 316 19.88 2.03 41.11
C ALA A 316 20.24 3.41 41.70
N ALA A 317 20.50 4.40 40.84
CA ALA A 317 20.72 5.78 41.28
C ALA A 317 19.48 6.37 41.95
N ALA A 318 18.27 6.11 41.42
CA ALA A 318 17.02 6.57 42.02
C ALA A 318 16.75 5.90 43.39
N ASP A 319 16.97 4.58 43.50
CA ASP A 319 16.87 3.85 44.77
C ASP A 319 17.89 4.41 45.78
N ALA A 320 19.11 4.76 45.36
CA ALA A 320 20.19 5.27 46.23
C ALA A 320 19.89 6.63 46.88
N ILE A 321 19.13 7.49 46.21
CA ILE A 321 18.70 8.79 46.77
C ILE A 321 17.37 8.72 47.53
N GLY A 322 16.78 7.52 47.63
CA GLY A 322 15.57 7.25 48.40
C GLY A 322 14.27 7.40 47.61
N VAL A 323 14.29 7.35 46.28
CA VAL A 323 13.04 7.30 45.49
C VAL A 323 12.39 5.93 45.67
N PRO A 324 11.17 5.83 46.20
CA PRO A 324 10.52 4.54 46.38
C PRO A 324 10.08 3.97 45.03
N ARG A 325 10.14 2.63 44.91
CA ARG A 325 9.63 1.94 43.74
C ARG A 325 8.13 2.16 43.58
N GLY A 326 7.69 2.35 42.34
CA GLY A 326 6.28 2.53 42.01
C GLY A 326 6.02 3.81 41.21
N PRO A 327 4.90 4.52 41.46
CA PRO A 327 4.47 5.67 40.65
C PRO A 327 5.53 6.78 40.51
N LEU A 328 6.30 7.07 41.58
CA LEU A 328 7.31 8.12 41.55
C LEU A 328 8.45 7.84 40.55
N LEU A 329 8.86 6.57 40.39
CA LEU A 329 9.81 6.20 39.34
C LEU A 329 9.21 6.36 37.93
N ALA A 330 7.91 6.10 37.77
CA ALA A 330 7.22 6.28 36.49
C ALA A 330 7.11 7.77 36.11
N ASP A 331 6.85 8.63 37.09
CA ASP A 331 6.83 10.09 36.91
C ASP A 331 8.22 10.64 36.56
N LEU A 332 9.26 10.24 37.29
CA LEU A 332 10.64 10.57 36.95
C LEU A 332 11.01 10.11 35.55
N LYS A 333 10.72 8.85 35.20
CA LYS A 333 10.95 8.32 33.85
C LYS A 333 10.19 9.07 32.77
N ALA A 334 9.01 9.64 33.10
CA ALA A 334 8.25 10.49 32.19
C ALA A 334 8.77 11.94 32.14
N GLY A 335 9.86 12.26 32.84
CA GLY A 335 10.48 13.58 32.88
C GLY A 335 9.81 14.55 33.86
N ARG A 336 8.99 14.06 34.81
CA ARG A 336 8.36 14.89 35.84
C ARG A 336 9.18 14.83 37.14
N ALA A 337 9.38 15.98 37.78
CA ALA A 337 9.90 16.02 39.14
C ALA A 337 8.89 15.41 40.12
N VAL A 338 9.38 14.77 41.18
CA VAL A 338 8.57 14.09 42.19
C VAL A 338 8.93 14.55 43.59
N THR A 339 7.93 14.60 44.47
CA THR A 339 8.13 14.86 45.90
C THR A 339 8.20 13.54 46.66
N LEU A 340 9.27 13.34 47.41
CA LEU A 340 9.50 12.16 48.22
C LEU A 340 8.69 12.21 49.53
N PRO A 341 8.49 11.07 50.22
CA PRO A 341 7.83 11.03 51.53
C PRO A 341 8.50 11.90 52.61
N ASP A 342 9.80 12.18 52.46
CA ASP A 342 10.57 13.04 53.35
C ASP A 342 10.52 14.54 52.98
N GLY A 343 9.73 14.91 51.97
CA GLY A 343 9.53 16.29 51.53
C GLY A 343 10.56 16.80 50.51
N ARG A 344 11.60 16.04 50.18
CA ARG A 344 12.56 16.42 49.13
C ARG A 344 11.92 16.36 47.74
N VAL A 345 12.26 17.29 46.87
CA VAL A 345 11.88 17.27 45.45
C VAL A 345 13.05 16.73 44.62
N VAL A 346 12.79 15.71 43.82
CA VAL A 346 13.78 15.06 42.95
C VAL A 346 13.35 15.22 41.49
N GLY A 347 14.25 15.75 40.66
CA GLY A 347 14.04 15.86 39.22
C GLY A 347 14.58 14.65 38.44
N PRO A 348 14.22 14.52 37.15
CA PRO A 348 14.73 13.45 36.28
C PRO A 348 16.22 13.60 35.91
N GLU A 349 16.81 14.78 36.13
CA GLU A 349 18.19 15.10 35.76
C GLU A 349 19.18 14.18 36.50
N GLY A 350 20.11 13.57 35.75
CA GLY A 350 21.07 12.61 36.32
C GLY A 350 20.48 11.23 36.65
N LEU A 351 19.16 11.04 36.57
CA LEU A 351 18.48 9.75 36.79
C LEU A 351 17.94 9.14 35.51
N VAL A 352 17.54 9.96 34.54
CA VAL A 352 17.02 9.50 33.26
C VAL A 352 18.02 9.84 32.16
N GLY A 353 18.42 8.83 31.40
CA GLY A 353 19.31 9.00 30.25
C GLY A 353 18.69 9.86 29.12
N PRO A 354 19.43 10.08 28.02
CA PRO A 354 18.92 10.85 26.89
C PRO A 354 17.65 10.21 26.30
N LYS A 355 16.79 11.05 25.70
CA LYS A 355 15.63 10.58 24.95
C LYS A 355 16.08 9.61 23.86
N ARG A 356 15.31 8.55 23.67
CA ARG A 356 15.57 7.53 22.65
C ARG A 356 14.63 7.75 21.49
N ARG A 357 15.20 7.97 20.31
CA ARG A 357 14.44 8.20 19.08
C ARG A 357 13.48 7.04 18.81
N GLY A 358 12.30 7.36 18.31
CA GLY A 358 11.41 6.34 17.75
C GLY A 358 12.02 5.69 16.51
N ALA A 359 11.71 4.40 16.30
CA ALA A 359 12.09 3.71 15.07
C ALA A 359 11.29 4.29 13.90
N SER A 360 11.90 4.38 12.71
CA SER A 360 11.30 5.01 11.55
C SER A 360 11.70 4.35 10.24
N MET A 361 10.81 4.43 9.25
CA MET A 361 11.10 4.06 7.87
C MET A 361 10.59 5.13 6.91
N ALA A 362 11.16 5.17 5.70
CA ALA A 362 10.60 5.91 4.58
C ALA A 362 10.22 4.92 3.47
N TYR A 363 9.07 5.15 2.83
CA TYR A 363 8.53 4.37 1.72
C TYR A 363 8.48 5.26 0.48
N VAL A 364 9.43 5.03 -0.43
CA VAL A 364 9.68 5.84 -1.63
C VAL A 364 9.58 4.94 -2.85
N LEU A 365 8.38 4.85 -3.42
CA LEU A 365 8.08 3.98 -4.56
C LEU A 365 7.78 4.83 -5.80
N ASP A 366 7.87 4.17 -6.96
CA ASP A 366 7.55 4.70 -8.29
C ASP A 366 8.04 6.13 -8.49
N THR A 367 9.34 6.30 -8.61
CA THR A 367 9.95 7.61 -8.76
C THR A 367 11.28 7.52 -9.49
N VAL A 368 11.61 8.56 -10.23
CA VAL A 368 13.02 8.87 -10.54
C VAL A 368 13.69 9.49 -9.30
N PRO A 369 15.03 9.54 -9.22
CA PRO A 369 15.72 10.21 -8.11
C PRO A 369 15.25 11.65 -7.94
N CYS A 370 14.87 12.02 -6.73
CA CYS A 370 14.38 13.37 -6.43
C CYS A 370 14.72 13.81 -4.99
N PRO A 371 14.80 15.12 -4.72
CA PRO A 371 15.14 15.63 -3.38
C PRO A 371 14.18 15.19 -2.29
N ALA A 372 12.88 15.09 -2.60
CA ALA A 372 11.86 14.66 -1.64
C ALA A 372 12.11 13.23 -1.11
N ALA A 373 12.70 12.35 -1.92
CA ALA A 373 13.10 11.01 -1.49
C ALA A 373 14.20 11.06 -0.41
N VAL A 374 15.19 11.94 -0.59
CA VAL A 374 16.27 12.19 0.38
C VAL A 374 15.70 12.78 1.67
N GLU A 375 14.79 13.76 1.56
CA GLU A 375 14.15 14.42 2.69
C GLU A 375 13.34 13.44 3.54
N LEU A 376 12.49 12.60 2.92
CA LEU A 376 11.74 11.56 3.62
C LEU A 376 12.67 10.55 4.30
N GLY A 377 13.73 10.14 3.60
CA GLY A 377 14.70 9.16 4.07
C GLY A 377 15.68 9.68 5.13
N ARG A 378 15.68 10.96 5.47
CA ARG A 378 16.76 11.55 6.27
C ARG A 378 16.86 10.90 7.67
N GLY A 379 17.97 10.21 7.91
CA GLY A 379 18.30 9.53 9.17
C GLY A 379 17.31 8.43 9.57
N VAL A 380 16.57 7.84 8.62
CA VAL A 380 15.64 6.74 8.92
C VAL A 380 16.39 5.44 9.18
N ASP A 381 15.75 4.53 9.92
CA ASP A 381 16.32 3.21 10.19
C ASP A 381 16.23 2.29 8.96
N ALA A 382 15.23 2.51 8.10
CA ALA A 382 15.10 1.82 6.82
C ALA A 382 14.49 2.73 5.75
N LEU A 383 15.19 2.92 4.63
CA LEU A 383 14.64 3.51 3.42
C LEU A 383 14.19 2.36 2.52
N VAL A 384 12.88 2.20 2.36
CA VAL A 384 12.28 1.34 1.34
C VAL A 384 12.21 2.13 0.04
N HIS A 385 12.89 1.66 -1.00
CA HIS A 385 12.94 2.35 -2.28
C HIS A 385 12.61 1.41 -3.44
N GLU A 386 11.92 1.91 -4.46
CA GLU A 386 11.77 1.17 -5.72
C GLU A 386 13.12 0.94 -6.40
N SER A 387 13.24 -0.19 -7.07
CA SER A 387 14.40 -0.52 -7.90
C SER A 387 13.96 -1.39 -9.05
N THR A 388 13.18 -0.79 -9.95
CA THR A 388 12.47 -1.51 -11.00
C THR A 388 13.43 -2.25 -11.95
N TYR A 389 14.63 -1.71 -12.17
CA TYR A 389 15.61 -2.30 -13.08
C TYR A 389 17.04 -2.31 -12.52
N GLU A 390 17.88 -3.19 -13.06
CA GLU A 390 19.34 -3.13 -12.91
C GLU A 390 19.93 -1.86 -13.57
N GLN A 391 21.13 -1.47 -13.13
CA GLN A 391 21.82 -0.26 -13.58
C GLN A 391 22.00 -0.20 -15.09
N GLY A 392 22.21 -1.35 -15.75
CA GLY A 392 22.32 -1.47 -17.20
C GLY A 392 21.08 -0.99 -17.97
N ARG A 393 19.93 -0.82 -17.31
CA ARG A 393 18.68 -0.32 -17.90
C ARG A 393 18.25 1.05 -17.35
N ALA A 394 19.18 1.86 -16.85
CA ALA A 394 18.87 3.17 -16.27
C ALA A 394 18.06 4.11 -17.19
N ASP A 395 18.33 4.12 -18.49
CA ASP A 395 17.58 4.95 -19.43
C ASP A 395 16.12 4.49 -19.58
N LEU A 396 15.88 3.18 -19.54
CA LEU A 396 14.53 2.61 -19.54
C LEU A 396 13.81 2.93 -18.24
N ALA A 397 14.50 2.84 -17.09
CA ALA A 397 13.95 3.22 -15.79
C ALA A 397 13.47 4.68 -15.84
N ARG A 398 14.37 5.61 -16.20
CA ARG A 398 14.07 7.04 -16.30
C ARG A 398 12.94 7.36 -17.26
N ALA A 399 12.94 6.75 -18.46
CA ALA A 399 11.89 6.96 -19.46
C ALA A 399 10.49 6.52 -18.97
N ARG A 400 10.43 5.59 -18.02
CA ARG A 400 9.18 5.10 -17.41
C ARG A 400 8.86 5.76 -16.06
N GLY A 401 9.71 6.68 -15.60
CA GLY A 401 9.54 7.36 -14.31
C GLY A 401 10.01 6.53 -13.11
N HIS A 402 10.95 5.62 -13.32
CA HIS A 402 11.46 4.69 -12.31
C HIS A 402 12.95 4.88 -12.01
N SER A 403 13.40 4.22 -10.94
CA SER A 403 14.80 4.19 -10.50
C SER A 403 15.44 2.82 -10.68
N THR A 404 16.77 2.82 -10.79
CA THR A 404 17.60 1.63 -10.65
C THR A 404 17.99 1.37 -9.19
N GLY A 405 18.48 0.17 -8.88
CA GLY A 405 19.01 -0.15 -7.55
C GLY A 405 20.17 0.76 -7.12
N LEU A 406 21.08 1.09 -8.03
CA LEU A 406 22.21 1.98 -7.74
C LEU A 406 21.77 3.43 -7.47
N GLU A 407 20.76 3.92 -8.20
CA GLU A 407 20.17 5.24 -7.95
C GLU A 407 19.47 5.29 -6.57
N ALA A 408 18.70 4.26 -6.23
CA ALA A 408 18.10 4.11 -4.90
C ALA A 408 19.15 4.10 -3.79
N ALA A 409 20.29 3.42 -4.01
CA ALA A 409 21.38 3.38 -3.04
C ALA A 409 22.09 4.73 -2.84
N ARG A 410 22.21 5.54 -3.90
CA ARG A 410 22.72 6.91 -3.78
C ARG A 410 21.79 7.79 -2.95
N ILE A 411 20.47 7.68 -3.16
CA ILE A 411 19.48 8.36 -2.32
C ILE A 411 19.60 7.92 -0.86
N ALA A 412 19.73 6.62 -0.61
CA ALA A 412 19.91 6.09 0.75
C ALA A 412 21.18 6.62 1.44
N ALA A 413 22.28 6.72 0.70
CA ALA A 413 23.54 7.24 1.21
C ALA A 413 23.44 8.75 1.49
N GLU A 414 22.86 9.53 0.59
CA GLU A 414 22.64 10.97 0.76
C GLU A 414 21.68 11.26 1.93
N ALA A 415 20.68 10.40 2.13
CA ALA A 415 19.74 10.50 3.23
C ALA A 415 20.30 10.01 4.57
N GLU A 416 21.51 9.45 4.60
CA GLU A 416 22.09 8.82 5.79
C GLU A 416 21.17 7.73 6.40
N ALA A 417 20.47 6.98 5.53
CA ALA A 417 19.59 5.91 5.96
C ALA A 417 20.42 4.73 6.50
N ALA A 418 20.01 4.13 7.62
CA ALA A 418 20.76 3.04 8.24
C ALA A 418 20.72 1.73 7.42
N ALA A 419 19.60 1.49 6.72
CA ALA A 419 19.43 0.37 5.81
C ALA A 419 18.65 0.81 4.56
N LEU A 420 18.99 0.22 3.41
CA LEU A 420 18.22 0.31 2.17
C LEU A 420 17.48 -1.00 1.92
N VAL A 421 16.17 -0.93 1.76
CA VAL A 421 15.32 -2.04 1.38
C VAL A 421 14.83 -1.82 -0.04
N LEU A 422 15.34 -2.62 -0.97
CA LEU A 422 14.97 -2.57 -2.37
C LEU A 422 13.72 -3.39 -2.64
N THR A 423 12.77 -2.86 -3.39
CA THR A 423 11.52 -3.52 -3.75
C THR A 423 11.07 -3.10 -5.15
N HIS A 424 9.85 -3.50 -5.53
CA HIS A 424 9.24 -3.12 -6.81
C HIS A 424 10.08 -3.54 -8.00
N PHE A 425 10.50 -4.80 -8.02
CA PHE A 425 11.36 -5.32 -9.07
C PHE A 425 10.54 -5.61 -10.32
N SER A 426 11.07 -5.25 -11.51
CA SER A 426 10.52 -5.76 -12.76
C SER A 426 10.47 -7.30 -12.71
N PRO A 427 9.39 -7.94 -13.18
CA PRO A 427 9.30 -9.40 -13.26
C PRO A 427 10.43 -10.08 -14.06
N SER A 428 11.16 -9.29 -14.87
CA SER A 428 12.28 -9.76 -15.69
C SER A 428 13.65 -9.69 -15.00
N VAL A 429 13.70 -9.23 -13.76
CA VAL A 429 14.93 -8.88 -13.06
C VAL A 429 15.13 -9.76 -11.84
N ASP A 430 16.38 -10.17 -11.61
CA ASP A 430 16.78 -10.81 -10.36
C ASP A 430 17.09 -9.73 -9.31
N ALA A 431 16.33 -9.75 -8.22
CA ALA A 431 16.47 -8.78 -7.14
C ALA A 431 17.85 -8.81 -6.47
N GLU A 432 18.54 -9.96 -6.43
CA GLU A 432 19.87 -10.02 -5.82
C GLU A 432 20.93 -9.36 -6.69
N ILE A 433 20.78 -9.39 -8.02
CA ILE A 433 21.66 -8.65 -8.94
C ILE A 433 21.52 -7.14 -8.68
N VAL A 434 20.28 -6.65 -8.59
CA VAL A 434 19.99 -5.23 -8.30
C VAL A 434 20.55 -4.82 -6.94
N ALA A 435 20.43 -5.68 -5.92
CA ALA A 435 20.99 -5.43 -4.60
C ALA A 435 22.52 -5.42 -4.58
N GLU A 436 23.17 -6.30 -5.35
CA GLU A 436 24.63 -6.31 -5.45
C GLU A 436 25.17 -5.02 -6.09
N GLU A 437 24.53 -4.53 -7.15
CA GLU A 437 24.89 -3.24 -7.75
C GLU A 437 24.70 -2.07 -6.76
N ALA A 438 23.61 -2.09 -6.00
CA ALA A 438 23.31 -1.09 -4.98
C ALA A 438 24.34 -1.06 -3.84
N ARG A 439 24.96 -2.21 -3.50
CA ARG A 439 26.00 -2.29 -2.45
C ARG A 439 27.23 -1.46 -2.74
N ALA A 440 27.46 -1.08 -4.01
CA ALA A 440 28.53 -0.17 -4.38
C ALA A 440 28.35 1.26 -3.84
N ALA A 441 27.12 1.68 -3.50
CA ALA A 441 26.82 3.02 -3.00
C ALA A 441 26.26 3.05 -1.57
N HIS A 442 25.73 1.94 -1.06
CA HIS A 442 25.25 1.82 0.32
C HIS A 442 25.61 0.45 0.88
N ALA A 443 26.23 0.37 2.06
CA ALA A 443 26.76 -0.90 2.56
C ALA A 443 25.66 -1.88 3.02
N ASN A 444 24.53 -1.38 3.51
CA ASN A 444 23.48 -2.18 4.14
C ASN A 444 22.23 -2.25 3.25
N VAL A 445 22.29 -3.11 2.24
CA VAL A 445 21.24 -3.28 1.22
C VAL A 445 20.56 -4.65 1.34
N ILE A 446 19.23 -4.62 1.38
CA ILE A 446 18.35 -5.78 1.46
C ILE A 446 17.47 -5.83 0.21
N ALA A 447 17.57 -6.90 -0.57
CA ALA A 447 16.56 -7.22 -1.58
C ALA A 447 15.30 -7.76 -0.88
N ALA A 448 14.20 -7.02 -0.95
CA ALA A 448 12.94 -7.45 -0.36
C ALA A 448 12.45 -8.77 -0.98
N LYS A 449 11.96 -9.64 -0.11
CA LYS A 449 11.27 -10.89 -0.46
C LYS A 449 9.92 -10.85 0.22
N ASP A 450 8.89 -11.26 -0.51
CA ASP A 450 7.53 -11.34 0.02
C ASP A 450 7.54 -12.15 1.33
N LEU A 451 6.87 -11.62 2.34
CA LEU A 451 6.77 -12.15 3.70
C LEU A 451 8.10 -12.21 4.48
N GLY A 452 9.20 -11.68 3.92
CA GLY A 452 10.48 -11.53 4.59
C GLY A 452 10.42 -10.45 5.67
N GLU A 453 10.65 -10.79 6.92
CA GLU A 453 10.58 -9.82 8.02
C GLU A 453 11.88 -9.03 8.17
N ILE A 454 11.78 -7.70 8.22
CA ILE A 454 12.90 -6.78 8.46
C ILE A 454 12.60 -6.00 9.74
N LEU A 455 13.50 -6.06 10.72
CA LEU A 455 13.34 -5.35 11.99
C LEU A 455 14.08 -4.02 11.93
N SER A 456 13.34 -2.94 12.15
CA SER A 456 13.88 -1.61 12.40
C SER A 456 13.92 -1.36 13.91
N GLU A 457 15.12 -1.21 14.44
CA GLU A 457 15.37 -0.78 15.82
C GLU A 457 16.12 0.54 15.76
N ALA A 458 15.61 1.55 16.48
CA ALA A 458 16.40 2.76 16.69
C ALA A 458 17.73 2.36 17.37
N PRO A 459 18.89 2.83 16.90
CA PRO A 459 20.17 2.48 17.50
C PRO A 459 20.12 2.81 18.99
N SER A 460 20.56 1.86 19.83
CA SER A 460 20.78 2.16 21.24
C SER A 460 21.84 3.25 21.29
N SER A 461 21.50 4.42 21.83
CA SER A 461 22.49 5.44 22.18
C SER A 461 23.60 4.77 22.97
N ALA A 462 24.80 4.71 22.39
CA ALA A 462 26.00 4.14 23.01
C ALA A 462 26.40 4.95 24.26
#